data_AF-A0A5D3WIU7-F1
#
_entry.id   AF-A0A5D3WIU7-F1
#
_cell.length_a   1.000
_cell.length_b   1.000
_cell.length_c   1.000
_cell.angle_alpha   90.00
_cell.angle_beta   90.00
_cell.angle_gamma   90.00
#
_symmetry.space_group_name_H-M   'P 1'
#
loop_
_entity.id
_entity.type
_entity.pdbx_description
1 polymer ?
#
loop_
_entity_poly.entity_id
_entity_poly.type
_entity_poly.pdbx_seq_one_letter_code
_entity_poly.pdbx_strand_id
1 'polypeptide(L)'
;MFSRFLPASVFGLWLVLLAGPALALCYSGTLLGHSRWEGEVDLTGPVIVPADASLTIVAGTRVRVKEKTFKLTVRGRLRIEGSADEPVVFEAPAGWQGIELMETTGRSLIRQARFRGANQAIGSYGSDFEVVDSEFVDCDFGVHLLRESPPLIRGNRFVGGRVGVAVEMKSSPTIADNHFENLRETGIFASHSSRGTVTGNRFVGNGRGITLQQPYPDRIENNLFTGNDVGLFCNQTRNTPRIIGNRFEKNGKALVNYAFSYPLIRNNVFVDNGTAIRNDQFGSPQIEHNLLRGNDTAIYNYRKSNPQVENNQIEQNGLAIFCDYSSYPQVRNNNFIDNREAVRLGIYQSADWEKRSGSRALVMRQARARGSRNELLAQAPTRFVDRVDVSGNWWGKDSERLAAATEESNDPLFWDRHDQPTVVYEGFGDEAYALDRVVFSPVLQMPVDQAGPQAGP
;
A
#
# COMPACT_ATOMS: atom_id res chain seq x y z
N MET A 1 34.61 52.37 -74.94
CA MET A 1 35.21 51.38 -74.03
C MET A 1 35.00 51.89 -72.61
N PHE A 2 34.30 51.10 -71.79
CA PHE A 2 34.13 51.14 -70.33
C PHE A 2 33.47 52.36 -69.63
N SER A 3 32.27 52.05 -69.15
CA SER A 3 31.51 52.64 -68.05
C SER A 3 32.19 52.46 -66.68
N ARG A 4 31.85 53.32 -65.70
CA ARG A 4 31.72 53.05 -64.25
C ARG A 4 31.31 54.34 -63.51
N PHE A 5 30.06 54.49 -63.08
CA PHE A 5 29.44 54.08 -61.80
C PHE A 5 29.88 54.91 -60.58
N LEU A 6 28.93 55.71 -60.05
CA LEU A 6 28.94 56.34 -58.73
C LEU A 6 28.90 55.28 -57.61
N PRO A 7 29.51 55.49 -56.43
CA PRO A 7 29.24 54.69 -55.25
C PRO A 7 28.06 55.27 -54.46
N ALA A 8 27.08 54.42 -54.17
CA ALA A 8 26.00 54.67 -53.24
C ALA A 8 26.48 54.46 -51.79
N SER A 9 26.16 55.42 -50.92
CA SER A 9 26.43 55.38 -49.48
C SER A 9 25.53 54.34 -48.80
N VAL A 10 26.13 53.37 -48.13
CA VAL A 10 25.44 52.34 -47.32
C VAL A 10 25.10 52.94 -45.95
N PHE A 11 23.81 53.07 -45.65
CA PHE A 11 23.30 53.27 -44.29
C PHE A 11 23.26 51.90 -43.59
N GLY A 12 24.09 51.73 -42.56
CA GLY A 12 24.05 50.55 -41.69
C GLY A 12 22.84 50.59 -40.77
N LEU A 13 21.91 49.64 -40.95
CA LEU A 13 20.79 49.41 -40.05
C LEU A 13 21.30 48.58 -38.86
N TRP A 14 21.48 49.21 -37.69
CA TRP A 14 21.72 48.50 -36.44
C TRP A 14 20.42 47.85 -35.99
N LEU A 15 20.36 46.51 -36.06
CA LEU A 15 19.26 45.73 -35.52
C LEU A 15 19.45 45.61 -34.00
N VAL A 16 18.75 46.45 -33.24
CA VAL A 16 18.62 46.28 -31.80
C VAL A 16 17.64 45.11 -31.56
N LEU A 17 18.17 43.96 -31.17
CA LEU A 17 17.41 42.81 -30.68
C LEU A 17 16.80 43.19 -29.31
N LEU A 18 15.57 43.72 -29.34
CA LEU A 18 14.73 43.80 -28.15
C LEU A 18 14.14 42.40 -27.90
N ALA A 19 14.51 41.79 -26.77
CA ALA A 19 13.89 40.57 -26.27
C ALA A 19 12.41 40.87 -25.93
N GLY A 20 11.51 40.60 -26.87
CA GLY A 20 10.07 40.55 -26.60
C GLY A 20 9.73 39.31 -25.77
N PRO A 21 8.60 39.31 -25.03
CA PRO A 21 8.15 38.12 -24.33
C PRO A 21 7.93 36.99 -25.34
N ALA A 22 8.48 35.80 -25.06
CA ALA A 22 8.26 34.62 -25.89
C ALA A 22 6.75 34.39 -26.03
N LEU A 23 6.25 34.45 -27.26
CA LEU A 23 4.84 34.20 -27.56
C LEU A 23 4.52 32.73 -27.28
N ALA A 24 3.49 32.47 -26.48
CA ALA A 24 3.04 31.11 -26.22
C ALA A 24 2.38 30.50 -27.46
N LEU A 25 2.69 29.24 -27.75
CA LEU A 25 2.05 28.48 -28.81
C LEU A 25 0.72 27.90 -28.31
N CYS A 26 -0.38 28.21 -28.99
CA CYS A 26 -1.71 27.72 -28.62
C CYS A 26 -2.04 26.40 -29.32
N TYR A 27 -2.52 25.40 -28.59
CA TYR A 27 -2.97 24.12 -29.12
C TYR A 27 -4.38 23.75 -28.69
N SER A 28 -5.13 23.22 -29.66
CA SER A 28 -6.45 22.59 -29.50
C SER A 28 -6.74 21.71 -30.71
N GLY A 29 -7.60 20.71 -30.56
CA GLY A 29 -8.00 19.81 -31.65
C GLY A 29 -7.00 18.66 -31.88
N THR A 30 -7.05 18.09 -33.08
CA THR A 30 -6.27 16.91 -33.45
C THR A 30 -4.91 17.31 -34.02
N LEU A 31 -3.83 16.76 -33.46
CA LEU A 31 -2.48 16.95 -33.99
C LEU A 31 -2.27 16.14 -35.28
N LEU A 32 -1.40 16.64 -36.15
CA LEU A 32 -1.04 15.99 -37.41
C LEU A 32 0.43 15.58 -37.38
N GLY A 33 0.70 14.34 -37.81
CA GLY A 33 2.06 13.81 -37.92
C GLY A 33 2.86 13.94 -36.63
N HIS A 34 4.05 14.51 -36.72
CA HIS A 34 4.87 14.80 -35.54
C HIS A 34 4.70 16.25 -35.09
N SER A 35 4.33 16.45 -33.83
CA SER A 35 4.30 17.76 -33.17
C SER A 35 5.36 17.83 -32.08
N ARG A 36 6.09 18.95 -32.05
CA ARG A 36 7.07 19.27 -31.01
C ARG A 36 6.65 20.53 -30.27
N TRP A 37 6.51 20.43 -28.96
CA TRP A 37 6.17 21.52 -28.04
C TRP A 37 7.42 21.97 -27.28
N GLU A 38 7.65 23.27 -27.23
CA GLU A 38 8.82 23.91 -26.61
C GLU A 38 8.46 25.30 -26.09
N GLY A 39 9.08 25.72 -24.98
CA GLY A 39 8.87 27.04 -24.39
C GLY A 39 7.52 27.15 -23.68
N GLU A 40 6.79 28.24 -23.95
CA GLU A 40 5.46 28.46 -23.38
C GLU A 40 4.38 27.90 -24.31
N VAL A 41 3.53 27.00 -23.79
CA VAL A 41 2.47 26.33 -24.54
C VAL A 41 1.14 26.51 -23.85
N ASP A 42 0.13 27.00 -24.56
CA ASP A 42 -1.22 27.17 -24.04
C ASP A 42 -2.16 26.11 -24.62
N LEU A 43 -2.78 25.28 -23.77
CA LEU A 43 -3.93 24.46 -24.17
C LEU A 43 -5.18 25.32 -24.13
N THR A 44 -5.63 25.76 -25.30
CA THR A 44 -6.85 26.57 -25.49
C THR A 44 -8.09 25.71 -25.78
N GLY A 45 -7.91 24.39 -25.83
CA GLY A 45 -8.98 23.40 -25.94
C GLY A 45 -8.42 21.99 -25.69
N PRO A 46 -9.28 20.95 -25.73
CA PRO A 46 -8.81 19.56 -25.72
C PRO A 46 -7.86 19.30 -26.88
N VAL A 47 -6.84 18.48 -26.68
CA VAL A 47 -5.86 18.08 -27.70
C VAL A 47 -5.89 16.57 -27.88
N ILE A 48 -5.90 16.11 -29.13
CA ILE A 48 -5.88 14.68 -29.48
C ILE A 48 -4.60 14.40 -30.25
N VAL A 49 -3.81 13.43 -29.79
CA VAL A 49 -2.72 12.79 -30.55
C VAL A 49 -3.27 11.50 -31.16
N PRO A 50 -3.71 11.49 -32.42
CA PRO A 50 -4.27 10.30 -33.05
C PRO A 50 -3.23 9.19 -33.21
N ALA A 51 -3.68 7.98 -33.55
CA ALA A 51 -2.87 6.75 -33.59
C ALA A 51 -1.63 6.83 -34.51
N ASP A 52 -1.72 7.64 -35.57
CA ASP A 52 -0.70 7.92 -36.59
C ASP A 52 0.17 9.15 -36.28
N ALA A 53 -0.10 9.85 -35.17
CA ALA A 53 0.64 11.04 -34.75
C ALA A 53 1.56 10.78 -33.56
N SER A 54 2.46 11.73 -33.33
CA SER A 54 3.29 11.76 -32.13
C SER A 54 3.44 13.18 -31.59
N LEU A 55 3.55 13.27 -30.27
CA LEU A 55 3.82 14.50 -29.55
C LEU A 55 5.10 14.35 -28.74
N THR A 56 6.03 15.29 -28.92
CA THR A 56 7.21 15.47 -28.05
C THR A 56 7.13 16.81 -27.34
N ILE A 57 7.20 16.79 -26.02
CA ILE A 57 7.29 17.98 -25.17
C ILE A 57 8.69 18.00 -24.57
N VAL A 58 9.51 18.98 -24.96
CA VAL A 58 10.93 19.01 -24.59
C VAL A 58 11.17 19.66 -23.24
N ALA A 59 12.37 19.45 -22.68
CA ALA A 59 12.82 20.06 -21.44
C ALA A 59 12.56 21.58 -21.40
N GLY A 60 12.23 22.07 -20.20
CA GLY A 60 11.92 23.47 -19.94
C GLY A 60 10.56 23.95 -20.43
N THR A 61 9.77 23.11 -21.12
CA THR A 61 8.45 23.50 -21.60
C THR A 61 7.47 23.70 -20.44
N ARG A 62 6.75 24.83 -20.47
CA ARG A 62 5.63 25.13 -19.58
C ARG A 62 4.31 25.04 -20.34
N VAL A 63 3.48 24.08 -19.94
CA VAL A 63 2.18 23.83 -20.54
C VAL A 63 1.08 24.42 -19.65
N ARG A 64 0.48 25.53 -20.07
CA ARG A 64 -0.61 26.21 -19.35
C ARG A 64 -1.95 25.75 -19.89
N VAL A 65 -2.75 25.10 -19.05
CA VAL A 65 -4.10 24.64 -19.40
C VAL A 65 -5.10 25.72 -19.04
N LYS A 66 -5.93 26.17 -19.98
CA LYS A 66 -6.87 27.27 -19.70
C LYS A 66 -8.14 26.85 -18.96
N GLU A 67 -8.59 25.61 -19.14
CA GLU A 67 -9.77 25.07 -18.44
C GLU A 67 -9.52 23.68 -17.88
N LYS A 68 -10.04 23.42 -16.66
CA LYS A 68 -9.89 22.11 -16.01
C LYS A 68 -10.51 20.93 -16.80
N THR A 69 -11.49 21.21 -17.65
CA THR A 69 -12.19 20.24 -18.50
C THR A 69 -11.36 19.81 -19.71
N PHE A 70 -10.32 20.57 -20.07
CA PHE A 70 -9.45 20.21 -21.19
C PHE A 70 -8.64 18.97 -20.83
N LYS A 71 -8.39 18.14 -21.84
CA LYS A 71 -7.66 16.88 -21.72
C LYS A 71 -6.69 16.74 -22.90
N LEU A 72 -5.55 16.14 -22.64
CA LEU A 72 -4.64 15.65 -23.68
C LEU A 72 -4.88 14.15 -23.88
N THR A 73 -5.61 13.78 -24.93
CA THR A 73 -5.90 12.39 -25.27
C THR A 73 -4.88 11.86 -26.25
N VAL A 74 -4.23 10.75 -25.92
CA VAL A 74 -3.14 10.16 -26.72
C VAL A 74 -3.51 8.75 -27.14
N ARG A 75 -3.64 8.55 -28.45
CA ARG A 75 -3.73 7.23 -29.12
C ARG A 75 -2.47 6.90 -29.91
N GLY A 76 -1.71 7.92 -30.30
CA GLY A 76 -0.40 7.78 -30.92
C GLY A 76 0.69 7.59 -29.89
N ARG A 77 1.81 8.32 -30.05
CA ARG A 77 2.95 8.29 -29.12
C ARG A 77 3.15 9.62 -28.39
N LEU A 78 3.35 9.56 -27.08
CA LEU A 78 3.73 10.72 -26.27
C LEU A 78 5.16 10.57 -25.74
N ARG A 79 5.96 11.63 -25.84
CA ARG A 79 7.26 11.76 -25.17
C ARG A 79 7.32 13.10 -24.44
N ILE A 80 7.39 13.06 -23.12
CA ILE A 80 7.69 14.21 -22.28
C ILE A 80 9.11 14.02 -21.79
N GLU A 81 10.02 14.87 -22.25
CA GLU A 81 11.47 14.71 -22.13
C GLU A 81 12.08 15.81 -21.27
N GLY A 82 11.58 15.98 -20.04
CA GLY A 82 12.21 16.86 -19.07
C GLY A 82 13.61 16.41 -18.68
N SER A 83 14.34 17.32 -18.05
CA SER A 83 15.57 17.07 -17.31
C SER A 83 15.42 17.49 -15.84
N ALA A 84 16.37 17.12 -14.99
CA ALA A 84 16.36 17.54 -13.58
C ALA A 84 16.42 19.08 -13.43
N ASP A 85 17.18 19.75 -14.29
CA ASP A 85 17.36 21.20 -14.28
C ASP A 85 16.20 21.92 -14.99
N GLU A 86 15.62 21.30 -16.02
CA GLU A 86 14.58 21.87 -16.87
C GLU A 86 13.42 20.88 -17.02
N PRO A 87 12.60 20.71 -15.96
CA PRO A 87 11.46 19.83 -16.00
C PRO A 87 10.38 20.37 -16.94
N VAL A 88 9.52 19.49 -17.46
CA VAL A 88 8.29 19.89 -18.15
C VAL A 88 7.23 20.18 -17.10
N VAL A 89 6.64 21.37 -17.10
CA VAL A 89 5.69 21.80 -16.07
C VAL A 89 4.29 21.94 -16.65
N PHE A 90 3.31 21.24 -16.09
CA PHE A 90 1.89 21.43 -16.39
C PHE A 90 1.26 22.37 -15.36
N GLU A 91 0.93 23.59 -15.78
CA GLU A 91 0.22 24.57 -14.99
C GLU A 91 -1.25 24.54 -15.37
N ALA A 92 -2.07 23.91 -14.53
CA ALA A 92 -3.48 23.71 -14.81
C ALA A 92 -4.36 24.15 -13.61
N PRO A 93 -5.61 24.59 -13.86
CA PRO A 93 -6.57 24.82 -12.80
C PRO A 93 -6.82 23.53 -12.01
N ALA A 94 -7.11 23.68 -10.70
CA ALA A 94 -7.43 22.54 -9.85
C ALA A 94 -8.60 21.72 -10.43
N GLY A 95 -8.43 20.40 -10.42
CA GLY A 95 -9.35 19.45 -11.02
C GLY A 95 -9.14 19.23 -12.53
N TRP A 96 -7.98 19.62 -13.08
CA TRP A 96 -7.64 19.33 -14.47
C TRP A 96 -7.72 17.84 -14.80
N GLN A 97 -8.36 17.48 -15.92
CA GLN A 97 -8.55 16.08 -16.32
C GLN A 97 -7.28 15.36 -16.81
N GLY A 98 -6.18 16.09 -16.97
CA GLY A 98 -4.85 15.55 -17.22
C GLY A 98 -4.63 14.96 -18.62
N ILE A 99 -3.71 13.98 -18.67
CA ILE A 99 -3.32 13.25 -19.86
C ILE A 99 -3.99 11.88 -19.84
N GLU A 100 -4.62 11.47 -20.94
CA GLU A 100 -5.22 10.15 -21.08
C GLU A 100 -4.55 9.37 -22.20
N LEU A 101 -3.92 8.25 -21.84
CA LEU A 101 -3.34 7.28 -22.76
C LEU A 101 -4.42 6.24 -23.10
N MET A 102 -4.80 6.16 -24.37
CA MET A 102 -5.86 5.27 -24.86
C MET A 102 -5.31 4.35 -25.94
N GLU A 103 -5.05 3.10 -25.59
CA GLU A 103 -4.58 2.04 -26.52
C GLU A 103 -3.46 2.53 -27.44
N THR A 104 -2.41 3.11 -26.85
CA THR A 104 -1.36 3.81 -27.61
C THR A 104 -0.62 2.89 -28.58
N THR A 105 -0.36 3.34 -29.81
CA THR A 105 0.35 2.56 -30.86
C THR A 105 1.85 2.32 -30.60
N GLY A 106 2.37 2.79 -29.46
CA GLY A 106 3.70 2.47 -28.98
C GLY A 106 3.92 2.96 -27.55
N ARG A 107 5.08 2.59 -27.00
CA ARG A 107 5.42 2.96 -25.62
C ARG A 107 5.59 4.46 -25.47
N SER A 108 4.82 5.06 -24.57
CA SER A 108 4.93 6.48 -24.22
C SER A 108 5.96 6.70 -23.10
N LEU A 109 6.57 7.87 -23.07
CA LEU A 109 7.55 8.25 -22.04
C LEU A 109 7.10 9.54 -21.36
N ILE A 110 7.06 9.55 -20.04
CA ILE A 110 6.96 10.74 -19.21
C ILE A 110 8.15 10.76 -18.27
N ARG A 111 9.08 11.71 -18.49
CA ARG A 111 10.26 11.89 -17.65
C ARG A 111 10.37 13.32 -17.16
N GLN A 112 10.72 13.48 -15.88
CA GLN A 112 11.01 14.80 -15.27
C GLN A 112 9.89 15.81 -15.56
N ALA A 113 8.65 15.37 -15.37
CA ALA A 113 7.45 16.17 -15.53
C ALA A 113 6.89 16.58 -14.16
N ARG A 114 6.24 17.74 -14.08
CA ARG A 114 5.58 18.23 -12.86
C ARG A 114 4.10 18.45 -13.12
N PHE A 115 3.28 17.79 -12.32
CA PHE A 115 1.82 17.89 -12.34
C PHE A 115 1.34 18.44 -10.99
N ARG A 116 0.39 19.39 -11.02
CA ARG A 116 -0.21 19.92 -9.80
C ARG A 116 -1.73 20.00 -9.87
N GLY A 117 -2.40 19.55 -8.81
CA GLY A 117 -3.83 19.77 -8.61
C GLY A 117 -4.74 19.07 -9.65
N ALA A 118 -4.22 18.13 -10.43
CA ALA A 118 -5.01 17.44 -11.44
C ALA A 118 -6.03 16.51 -10.77
N ASN A 119 -7.21 16.36 -11.36
CA ASN A 119 -8.13 15.29 -10.98
C ASN A 119 -7.48 13.92 -11.29
N GLN A 120 -6.83 13.80 -12.44
CA GLN A 120 -6.08 12.60 -12.80
C GLN A 120 -4.92 13.04 -13.68
N ALA A 121 -3.71 13.14 -13.15
CA ALA A 121 -2.60 13.67 -13.93
C ALA A 121 -2.28 12.78 -15.15
N ILE A 122 -2.25 11.46 -14.94
CA ILE A 122 -2.11 10.46 -16.01
C ILE A 122 -3.16 9.37 -15.84
N GLY A 123 -4.01 9.19 -16.86
CA GLY A 123 -4.93 8.06 -17.01
C GLY A 123 -4.45 7.09 -18.09
N SER A 124 -4.66 5.80 -17.91
CA SER A 124 -4.31 4.81 -18.93
C SER A 124 -5.36 3.72 -19.12
N TYR A 125 -5.66 3.46 -20.40
CA TYR A 125 -6.48 2.35 -20.87
C TYR A 125 -5.67 1.54 -21.89
N GLY A 126 -5.24 0.33 -21.51
CA GLY A 126 -4.54 -0.61 -22.40
C GLY A 126 -3.28 -0.05 -23.04
N SER A 127 -2.50 0.78 -22.32
CA SER A 127 -1.32 1.44 -22.87
C SER A 127 -0.06 1.11 -22.07
N ASP A 128 1.04 0.86 -22.76
CA ASP A 128 2.38 0.71 -22.18
C ASP A 128 3.10 2.06 -22.16
N PHE A 129 3.64 2.43 -21.01
CA PHE A 129 4.36 3.68 -20.83
C PHE A 129 5.34 3.63 -19.67
N GLU A 130 6.22 4.61 -19.63
CA GLU A 130 7.10 4.86 -18.49
C GLU A 130 6.77 6.23 -17.88
N VAL A 131 6.69 6.27 -16.56
CA VAL A 131 6.70 7.51 -15.78
C VAL A 131 7.90 7.44 -14.85
N VAL A 132 8.89 8.29 -15.12
CA VAL A 132 10.16 8.26 -14.41
C VAL A 132 10.55 9.64 -13.91
N ASP A 133 11.09 9.67 -12.69
CA ASP A 133 11.68 10.86 -12.07
C ASP A 133 10.78 12.11 -12.15
N SER A 134 9.46 11.93 -12.01
CA SER A 134 8.44 12.98 -12.14
C SER A 134 7.76 13.30 -10.80
N GLU A 135 7.11 14.45 -10.72
CA GLU A 135 6.47 14.94 -9.50
C GLU A 135 4.96 15.18 -9.70
N PHE A 136 4.18 14.68 -8.76
CA PHE A 136 2.73 14.80 -8.69
C PHE A 136 2.33 15.41 -7.35
N VAL A 137 1.82 16.64 -7.38
CA VAL A 137 1.50 17.42 -6.17
C VAL A 137 0.01 17.72 -6.09
N ASP A 138 -0.62 17.39 -4.97
CA ASP A 138 -2.04 17.69 -4.69
C ASP A 138 -3.02 17.14 -5.75
N CYS A 139 -2.64 16.08 -6.47
CA CYS A 139 -3.52 15.43 -7.45
C CYS A 139 -4.55 14.53 -6.75
N ASP A 140 -5.76 14.44 -7.29
CA ASP A 140 -6.73 13.46 -6.81
C ASP A 140 -6.27 12.03 -7.16
N PHE A 141 -5.79 11.83 -8.39
CA PHE A 141 -4.95 10.69 -8.78
C PHE A 141 -3.66 11.17 -9.46
N GLY A 142 -2.51 10.70 -9.01
CA GLY A 142 -1.24 10.88 -9.72
C GLY A 142 -1.22 10.08 -11.02
N VAL A 143 -1.27 8.75 -10.90
CA VAL A 143 -1.41 7.83 -12.04
C VAL A 143 -2.61 6.91 -11.79
N HIS A 144 -3.50 6.79 -12.78
CA HIS A 144 -4.67 5.93 -12.72
C HIS A 144 -4.69 4.94 -13.88
N LEU A 145 -4.43 3.68 -13.58
CA LEU A 145 -4.43 2.57 -14.53
C LEU A 145 -5.81 1.93 -14.54
N LEU A 146 -6.62 2.35 -15.51
CA LEU A 146 -8.04 2.01 -15.55
C LEU A 146 -8.31 0.68 -16.25
N ARG A 147 -7.38 0.17 -17.07
CA ARG A 147 -7.52 -1.12 -17.75
C ARG A 147 -6.20 -1.63 -18.30
N GLU A 148 -5.86 -2.88 -18.01
CA GLU A 148 -4.83 -3.70 -18.68
C GLU A 148 -3.54 -2.93 -19.08
N SER A 149 -3.08 -2.04 -18.21
CA SER A 149 -1.91 -1.20 -18.48
C SER A 149 -0.68 -1.74 -17.73
N PRO A 150 0.47 -1.96 -18.40
CA PRO A 150 1.67 -2.49 -17.77
C PRO A 150 2.84 -1.46 -17.66
N PRO A 151 2.66 -0.26 -17.06
CA PRO A 151 3.71 0.75 -17.08
C PRO A 151 4.85 0.46 -16.11
N LEU A 152 6.00 1.10 -16.37
CA LEU A 152 7.04 1.32 -15.37
C LEU A 152 6.77 2.67 -14.67
N ILE A 153 6.63 2.65 -13.35
CA ILE A 153 6.47 3.85 -12.51
C ILE A 153 7.65 3.86 -11.54
N ARG A 154 8.69 4.67 -11.82
CA ARG A 154 9.94 4.63 -11.06
C ARG A 154 10.52 5.99 -10.69
N GLY A 155 11.07 6.14 -9.49
CA GLY A 155 11.79 7.36 -9.09
C GLY A 155 10.90 8.61 -8.95
N ASN A 156 9.57 8.44 -8.91
CA ASN A 156 8.64 9.56 -8.85
C ASN A 156 8.36 10.02 -7.42
N ARG A 157 7.92 11.27 -7.28
CA ARG A 157 7.38 11.84 -6.03
C ARG A 157 5.89 12.08 -6.16
N PHE A 158 5.11 11.50 -5.26
CA PHE A 158 3.68 11.74 -5.09
C PHE A 158 3.47 12.41 -3.73
N VAL A 159 3.04 13.68 -3.71
CA VAL A 159 3.00 14.51 -2.50
C VAL A 159 1.65 15.17 -2.34
N GLY A 160 1.00 14.94 -1.21
CA GLY A 160 -0.34 15.46 -0.97
C GLY A 160 -1.35 14.87 -1.95
N GLY A 161 -2.59 15.37 -1.93
CA GLY A 161 -3.66 14.83 -2.77
C GLY A 161 -4.34 13.60 -2.17
N ARG A 162 -4.99 12.77 -2.99
CA ARG A 162 -5.82 11.66 -2.51
C ARG A 162 -5.16 10.30 -2.72
N VAL A 163 -4.89 9.93 -3.98
CA VAL A 163 -4.27 8.65 -4.36
C VAL A 163 -3.04 8.87 -5.23
N GLY A 164 -1.92 8.24 -4.88
CA GLY A 164 -0.69 8.32 -5.67
C GLY A 164 -0.82 7.54 -6.98
N VAL A 165 -0.95 6.21 -6.87
CA VAL A 165 -1.16 5.30 -8.01
C VAL A 165 -2.38 4.41 -7.76
N ALA A 166 -3.36 4.47 -8.66
CA ALA A 166 -4.48 3.52 -8.69
C ALA A 166 -4.26 2.48 -9.80
N VAL A 167 -4.39 1.20 -9.45
CA VAL A 167 -4.17 0.04 -10.32
C VAL A 167 -5.45 -0.79 -10.37
N GLU A 168 -6.13 -0.74 -11.51
CA GLU A 168 -7.43 -1.37 -11.68
C GLU A 168 -7.49 -2.24 -12.95
N MET A 169 -8.53 -3.04 -13.03
CA MET A 169 -8.94 -3.87 -14.16
C MET A 169 -7.76 -4.58 -14.84
N LYS A 170 -7.11 -5.50 -14.11
CA LYS A 170 -5.99 -6.35 -14.57
C LYS A 170 -4.71 -5.61 -14.99
N SER A 171 -4.59 -4.31 -14.70
CA SER A 171 -3.33 -3.59 -14.89
C SER A 171 -2.20 -4.22 -14.08
N SER A 172 -0.98 -4.13 -14.61
CA SER A 172 0.20 -4.85 -14.10
C SER A 172 1.47 -3.99 -14.13
N PRO A 173 1.52 -2.88 -13.36
CA PRO A 173 2.68 -2.01 -13.32
C PRO A 173 3.88 -2.64 -12.60
N THR A 174 5.08 -2.11 -12.89
CA THR A 174 6.23 -2.18 -11.98
C THR A 174 6.33 -0.84 -11.26
N ILE A 175 6.20 -0.84 -9.92
CA ILE A 175 6.24 0.37 -9.10
C ILE A 175 7.50 0.30 -8.22
N ALA A 176 8.54 1.05 -8.60
CA ALA A 176 9.86 0.94 -7.98
C ALA A 176 10.43 2.29 -7.53
N ASP A 177 11.09 2.34 -6.37
CA ASP A 177 11.90 3.50 -5.94
C ASP A 177 11.14 4.84 -5.93
N ASN A 178 9.82 4.83 -5.70
CA ASN A 178 9.02 6.05 -5.61
C ASN A 178 8.88 6.51 -4.16
N HIS A 179 8.58 7.80 -4.00
CA HIS A 179 8.30 8.42 -2.71
C HIS A 179 6.86 8.93 -2.65
N PHE A 180 6.07 8.36 -1.74
CA PHE A 180 4.66 8.68 -1.50
C PHE A 180 4.53 9.35 -0.14
N GLU A 181 4.09 10.61 -0.13
CA GLU A 181 4.11 11.45 1.07
C GLU A 181 2.80 12.20 1.29
N ASN A 182 2.26 12.09 2.51
CA ASN A 182 1.10 12.85 2.98
C ASN A 182 -0.15 12.72 2.08
N LEU A 183 -0.35 11.56 1.44
CA LEU A 183 -1.57 11.25 0.69
C LEU A 183 -2.72 10.99 1.66
N ARG A 184 -3.86 11.66 1.42
CA ARG A 184 -5.02 11.60 2.31
C ARG A 184 -5.67 10.22 2.38
N GLU A 185 -5.63 9.44 1.30
CA GLU A 185 -6.23 8.09 1.28
C GLU A 185 -5.20 6.99 1.17
N THR A 186 -4.46 6.89 0.07
CA THR A 186 -3.52 5.78 -0.12
C THR A 186 -2.39 6.11 -1.10
N GLY A 187 -1.17 5.64 -0.82
CA GLY A 187 -0.05 5.67 -1.75
C GLY A 187 -0.36 4.90 -3.04
N ILE A 188 -0.65 3.62 -2.87
CA ILE A 188 -1.08 2.72 -3.96
C ILE A 188 -2.44 2.12 -3.62
N PHE A 189 -3.37 2.15 -4.58
CA PHE A 189 -4.63 1.42 -4.53
C PHE A 189 -4.62 0.33 -5.60
N ALA A 190 -4.84 -0.93 -5.25
CA ALA A 190 -4.89 -2.03 -6.20
C ALA A 190 -6.19 -2.83 -6.04
N SER A 191 -6.90 -3.05 -7.16
CA SER A 191 -8.20 -3.73 -7.18
C SER A 191 -8.50 -4.41 -8.54
N HIS A 192 -9.63 -5.12 -8.64
CA HIS A 192 -10.13 -5.68 -9.91
C HIS A 192 -9.13 -6.59 -10.64
N SER A 193 -8.59 -7.57 -9.89
CA SER A 193 -7.56 -8.50 -10.39
C SER A 193 -6.30 -7.83 -10.92
N SER A 194 -5.99 -6.63 -10.44
CA SER A 194 -4.70 -5.98 -10.63
C SER A 194 -3.56 -6.83 -10.08
N ARG A 195 -2.38 -6.64 -10.65
CA ARG A 195 -1.14 -7.31 -10.26
C ARG A 195 0.02 -6.31 -10.41
N GLY A 196 1.27 -6.73 -10.20
CA GLY A 196 2.45 -5.87 -10.32
C GLY A 196 3.43 -6.01 -9.16
N THR A 197 4.69 -5.66 -9.39
CA THR A 197 5.70 -5.65 -8.33
C THR A 197 5.77 -4.27 -7.69
N VAL A 198 5.87 -4.24 -6.36
CA VAL A 198 6.04 -3.00 -5.58
C VAL A 198 7.30 -3.10 -4.76
N THR A 199 8.37 -2.40 -5.16
CA THR A 199 9.71 -2.56 -4.57
C THR A 199 10.43 -1.26 -4.28
N GLY A 200 11.17 -1.18 -3.17
CA GLY A 200 12.07 -0.05 -2.90
C GLY A 200 11.36 1.30 -2.67
N ASN A 201 10.04 1.32 -2.51
CA ASN A 201 9.28 2.55 -2.35
C ASN A 201 9.28 3.04 -0.90
N ARG A 202 9.07 4.34 -0.72
CA ARG A 202 8.92 5.00 0.59
C ARG A 202 7.50 5.54 0.73
N PHE A 203 6.81 5.15 1.79
CA PHE A 203 5.48 5.62 2.16
C PHE A 203 5.55 6.36 3.49
N VAL A 204 5.40 7.68 3.46
CA VAL A 204 5.60 8.57 4.61
C VAL A 204 4.32 9.36 4.92
N GLY A 205 3.79 9.22 6.15
CA GLY A 205 2.71 10.11 6.62
C GLY A 205 1.38 9.98 5.87
N ASN A 206 1.13 8.87 5.17
CA ASN A 206 -0.09 8.68 4.40
C ASN A 206 -1.22 8.13 5.28
N GLY A 207 -2.48 8.36 4.87
CA GLY A 207 -3.62 7.64 5.45
C GLY A 207 -3.44 6.12 5.31
N ARG A 208 -3.02 5.67 4.12
CA ARG A 208 -2.54 4.30 3.89
C ARG A 208 -1.31 4.30 2.99
N GLY A 209 -0.32 3.45 3.25
CA GLY A 209 0.78 3.25 2.29
C GLY A 209 0.27 2.53 1.04
N ILE A 210 -0.25 1.31 1.23
CA ILE A 210 -0.83 0.49 0.15
C ILE A 210 -2.17 -0.09 0.60
N THR A 211 -3.15 -0.07 -0.31
CA THR A 211 -4.46 -0.71 -0.15
C THR A 211 -4.65 -1.76 -1.24
N LEU A 212 -4.84 -3.02 -0.84
CA LEU A 212 -5.16 -4.13 -1.73
C LEU A 212 -6.60 -4.60 -1.50
N GLN A 213 -7.40 -4.57 -2.55
CA GLN A 213 -8.74 -5.15 -2.56
C GLN A 213 -8.75 -6.34 -3.53
N GLN A 214 -9.07 -7.54 -3.03
CA GLN A 214 -9.04 -8.81 -3.76
C GLN A 214 -7.62 -9.40 -3.92
N PRO A 215 -7.47 -10.63 -4.46
CA PRO A 215 -6.15 -11.26 -4.61
C PRO A 215 -5.18 -10.43 -5.43
N TYR A 216 -3.95 -10.29 -4.92
CA TYR A 216 -2.83 -9.59 -5.53
C TYR A 216 -1.62 -10.54 -5.52
N PRO A 217 -1.40 -11.33 -6.59
CA PRO A 217 -0.52 -12.50 -6.55
C PRO A 217 0.98 -12.18 -6.47
N ASP A 218 1.35 -10.92 -6.69
CA ASP A 218 2.74 -10.49 -6.80
C ASP A 218 3.33 -10.06 -5.45
N ARG A 219 4.55 -9.54 -5.52
CA ARG A 219 5.42 -9.30 -4.37
C ARG A 219 5.42 -7.81 -3.98
N ILE A 220 5.37 -7.56 -2.68
CA ILE A 220 5.59 -6.26 -2.06
C ILE A 220 6.86 -6.39 -1.23
N GLU A 221 7.95 -5.77 -1.69
CA GLU A 221 9.29 -6.05 -1.17
C GLU A 221 10.16 -4.84 -0.90
N ASN A 222 10.96 -4.89 0.16
CA ASN A 222 11.99 -3.89 0.44
C ASN A 222 11.46 -2.45 0.45
N ASN A 223 10.19 -2.25 0.82
CA ASN A 223 9.59 -0.93 0.96
C ASN A 223 9.72 -0.44 2.40
N LEU A 224 9.76 0.89 2.57
CA LEU A 224 9.70 1.56 3.86
C LEU A 224 8.33 2.19 4.07
N PHE A 225 7.66 1.84 5.15
CA PHE A 225 6.41 2.45 5.61
C PHE A 225 6.65 3.15 6.93
N THR A 226 6.57 4.48 6.96
CA THR A 226 6.80 5.24 8.19
C THR A 226 5.75 6.30 8.47
N GLY A 227 5.24 6.34 9.70
CA GLY A 227 4.30 7.36 10.14
C GLY A 227 2.93 7.33 9.45
N ASN A 228 2.54 6.23 8.81
CA ASN A 228 1.23 6.12 8.16
C ASN A 228 0.15 5.71 9.19
N ASP A 229 -1.12 6.08 8.98
CA ASP A 229 -2.20 5.55 9.83
C ASP A 229 -2.32 4.03 9.65
N VAL A 230 -2.19 3.57 8.40
CA VAL A 230 -1.99 2.16 8.06
C VAL A 230 -0.85 1.99 7.04
N GLY A 231 0.14 1.14 7.31
CA GLY A 231 1.21 0.87 6.33
C GLY A 231 0.70 0.12 5.10
N LEU A 232 0.20 -1.09 5.29
CA LEU A 232 -0.34 -1.96 4.24
C LEU A 232 -1.69 -2.55 4.69
N PHE A 233 -2.72 -2.40 3.87
CA PHE A 233 -4.07 -2.91 4.12
C PHE A 233 -4.46 -3.97 3.08
N CYS A 234 -4.64 -5.21 3.53
CA CYS A 234 -5.07 -6.34 2.72
C CYS A 234 -6.54 -6.66 3.02
N ASN A 235 -7.40 -6.66 2.00
CA ASN A 235 -8.80 -7.05 2.12
C ASN A 235 -9.18 -8.11 1.06
N GLN A 236 -9.66 -9.27 1.52
CA GLN A 236 -10.04 -10.40 0.66
C GLN A 236 -8.92 -10.85 -0.29
N THR A 237 -7.67 -10.75 0.15
CA THR A 237 -6.50 -11.07 -0.68
C THR A 237 -6.24 -12.57 -0.79
N ARG A 238 -6.93 -13.41 -0.01
CA ARG A 238 -6.70 -14.86 0.06
C ARG A 238 -5.21 -15.13 0.35
N ASN A 239 -4.61 -16.16 -0.24
CA ASN A 239 -3.21 -16.57 0.00
C ASN A 239 -2.17 -15.65 -0.66
N THR A 240 -2.49 -14.37 -0.83
CA THR A 240 -1.67 -13.35 -1.48
C THR A 240 -1.76 -12.05 -0.67
N PRO A 241 -0.85 -11.08 -0.85
CA PRO A 241 0.43 -11.12 -1.58
C PRO A 241 1.55 -11.85 -0.80
N ARG A 242 2.76 -11.83 -1.37
CA ARG A 242 4.01 -12.08 -0.63
C ARG A 242 4.59 -10.73 -0.15
N ILE A 243 4.69 -10.54 1.16
CA ILE A 243 5.16 -9.33 1.82
C ILE A 243 6.53 -9.64 2.43
N ILE A 244 7.60 -9.20 1.77
CA ILE A 244 8.96 -9.68 2.07
C ILE A 244 9.96 -8.54 2.27
N GLY A 245 10.77 -8.57 3.33
CA GLY A 245 11.89 -7.62 3.46
C GLY A 245 11.47 -6.16 3.69
N ASN A 246 10.20 -5.89 4.00
CA ASN A 246 9.72 -4.53 4.21
C ASN A 246 10.00 -4.06 5.63
N ARG A 247 10.07 -2.74 5.78
CA ARG A 247 10.29 -2.07 7.06
C ARG A 247 9.10 -1.19 7.40
N PHE A 248 8.47 -1.44 8.54
CA PHE A 248 7.32 -0.69 9.04
C PHE A 248 7.69 -0.01 10.36
N GLU A 249 7.71 1.32 10.38
CA GLU A 249 8.13 2.11 11.54
C GLU A 249 7.11 3.15 11.95
N LYS A 250 6.74 3.21 13.23
CA LYS A 250 5.92 4.31 13.77
C LYS A 250 4.59 4.52 13.06
N ASN A 251 4.04 3.45 12.48
CA ASN A 251 2.70 3.48 11.89
C ASN A 251 1.65 3.25 12.99
N GLY A 252 0.45 3.80 12.81
CA GLY A 252 -0.67 3.48 13.69
C GLY A 252 -0.98 1.98 13.66
N LYS A 253 -1.09 1.42 12.45
CA LYS A 253 -1.14 -0.03 12.20
C LYS A 253 -0.21 -0.35 11.04
N ALA A 254 0.85 -1.13 11.24
CA ALA A 254 1.80 -1.40 10.16
C ALA A 254 1.20 -2.27 9.05
N LEU A 255 0.63 -3.42 9.40
CA LEU A 255 -0.01 -4.34 8.45
C LEU A 255 -1.37 -4.80 8.96
N VAL A 256 -2.40 -4.64 8.13
CA VAL A 256 -3.77 -5.07 8.44
C VAL A 256 -4.21 -6.14 7.44
N ASN A 257 -4.49 -7.35 7.93
CA ASN A 257 -5.08 -8.45 7.18
C ASN A 257 -6.56 -8.56 7.55
N TYR A 258 -7.40 -7.99 6.71
CA TYR A 258 -8.84 -7.93 6.93
C TYR A 258 -9.59 -8.91 6.02
N ALA A 259 -10.63 -9.56 6.54
CA ALA A 259 -11.60 -10.34 5.76
C ALA A 259 -10.98 -11.35 4.79
N PHE A 260 -10.68 -12.57 5.24
CA PHE A 260 -10.16 -13.66 4.40
C PHE A 260 -8.85 -13.31 3.67
N SER A 261 -7.93 -12.65 4.39
CA SER A 261 -6.60 -12.29 3.91
C SER A 261 -5.54 -13.15 4.61
N TYR A 262 -4.77 -13.88 3.81
CA TYR A 262 -3.80 -14.90 4.23
C TYR A 262 -2.43 -14.71 3.55
N PRO A 263 -1.85 -13.49 3.52
CA PRO A 263 -0.55 -13.29 2.87
C PRO A 263 0.56 -14.06 3.57
N LEU A 264 1.65 -14.29 2.83
CA LEU A 264 2.94 -14.65 3.40
C LEU A 264 3.66 -13.38 3.86
N ILE A 265 4.00 -13.29 5.14
CA ILE A 265 4.70 -12.17 5.77
C ILE A 265 6.05 -12.71 6.24
N ARG A 266 7.12 -12.42 5.49
CA ARG A 266 8.46 -12.97 5.74
C ARG A 266 9.56 -11.93 5.78
N ASN A 267 10.54 -12.06 6.68
CA ASN A 267 11.73 -11.19 6.69
C ASN A 267 11.42 -9.70 6.82
N ASN A 268 10.28 -9.33 7.40
CA ASN A 268 9.92 -7.93 7.61
C ASN A 268 10.38 -7.47 9.00
N VAL A 269 10.55 -6.16 9.12
CA VAL A 269 10.93 -5.48 10.36
C VAL A 269 9.80 -4.53 10.76
N PHE A 270 9.18 -4.76 11.92
CA PHE A 270 8.12 -3.94 12.49
C PHE A 270 8.61 -3.30 13.79
N VAL A 271 8.84 -1.98 13.77
CA VAL A 271 9.45 -1.24 14.88
C VAL A 271 8.57 -0.08 15.31
N ASP A 272 8.32 0.04 16.62
CA ASP A 272 7.66 1.19 17.25
C ASP A 272 6.28 1.55 16.65
N ASN A 273 5.53 0.56 16.16
CA ASN A 273 4.17 0.78 15.64
C ASN A 273 3.14 0.65 16.78
N GLY A 274 1.97 1.28 16.63
CA GLY A 274 0.86 1.03 17.54
C GLY A 274 0.42 -0.45 17.48
N THR A 275 0.17 -0.96 16.26
CA THR A 275 0.01 -2.40 16.04
C THR A 275 0.89 -2.85 14.88
N ALA A 276 1.77 -3.83 15.09
CA ALA A 276 2.61 -4.34 13.99
C ALA A 276 1.78 -5.15 12.98
N ILE A 277 1.10 -6.20 13.42
CA ILE A 277 0.26 -7.03 12.55
C ILE A 277 -1.13 -7.16 13.16
N ARG A 278 -2.15 -6.64 12.46
CA ARG A 278 -3.55 -6.76 12.84
C ARG A 278 -4.27 -7.73 11.91
N ASN A 279 -4.75 -8.83 12.46
CA ASN A 279 -5.56 -9.82 11.79
C ASN A 279 -7.01 -9.69 12.24
N ASP A 280 -7.92 -9.52 11.29
CA ASP A 280 -9.31 -9.20 11.61
C ASP A 280 -10.29 -9.83 10.62
N GLN A 281 -11.38 -10.41 11.12
CA GLN A 281 -12.41 -11.11 10.35
C GLN A 281 -11.80 -12.20 9.48
N PHE A 282 -11.29 -13.27 10.09
CA PHE A 282 -10.63 -14.35 9.34
C PHE A 282 -9.35 -13.90 8.60
N GLY A 283 -8.67 -12.85 9.06
CA GLY A 283 -7.28 -12.63 8.66
C GLY A 283 -6.40 -13.72 9.28
N SER A 284 -5.72 -14.53 8.48
CA SER A 284 -4.92 -15.67 8.98
C SER A 284 -3.63 -15.85 8.13
N PRO A 285 -2.71 -14.87 8.15
CA PRO A 285 -1.46 -14.95 7.41
C PRO A 285 -0.52 -16.05 7.90
N GLN A 286 0.49 -16.34 7.09
CA GLN A 286 1.72 -16.99 7.53
C GLN A 286 2.74 -15.91 7.91
N ILE A 287 3.20 -15.91 9.16
CA ILE A 287 4.11 -14.92 9.73
C ILE A 287 5.39 -15.64 10.10
N GLU A 288 6.45 -15.48 9.30
CA GLU A 288 7.71 -16.18 9.49
C GLU A 288 8.96 -15.31 9.38
N HIS A 289 9.99 -15.56 10.19
CA HIS A 289 11.27 -14.87 10.08
C HIS A 289 11.15 -13.33 10.16
N ASN A 290 10.25 -12.80 10.97
CA ASN A 290 10.10 -11.34 11.14
C ASN A 290 10.71 -10.88 12.47
N LEU A 291 11.08 -9.59 12.52
CA LEU A 291 11.38 -8.88 13.76
C LEU A 291 10.19 -7.98 14.11
N LEU A 292 9.59 -8.19 15.28
CA LEU A 292 8.54 -7.33 15.83
C LEU A 292 9.06 -6.74 17.14
N ARG A 293 9.46 -5.47 17.11
CA ARG A 293 10.09 -4.80 18.25
C ARG A 293 9.42 -3.50 18.67
N GLY A 294 9.26 -3.28 19.97
CA GLY A 294 8.88 -1.96 20.50
C GLY A 294 7.46 -1.50 20.12
N ASN A 295 6.62 -2.40 19.61
CA ASN A 295 5.25 -2.05 19.22
C ASN A 295 4.34 -2.04 20.46
N ASP A 296 3.28 -1.23 20.48
CA ASP A 296 2.30 -1.30 21.58
C ASP A 296 1.63 -2.68 21.59
N THR A 297 1.30 -3.22 20.42
CA THR A 297 0.90 -4.63 20.22
C THR A 297 1.60 -5.22 19.00
N ALA A 298 2.27 -6.36 19.18
CA ALA A 298 2.96 -7.04 18.08
C ALA A 298 1.96 -7.74 17.13
N ILE A 299 1.14 -8.66 17.65
CA ILE A 299 0.16 -9.40 16.85
C ILE A 299 -1.22 -9.29 17.49
N TYR A 300 -2.17 -8.68 16.78
CA TYR A 300 -3.55 -8.51 17.22
C TYR A 300 -4.48 -9.42 16.41
N ASN A 301 -5.06 -10.45 17.03
CA ASN A 301 -5.96 -11.40 16.39
C ASN A 301 -7.39 -11.19 16.86
N TYR A 302 -8.30 -10.94 15.92
CA TYR A 302 -9.68 -10.58 16.23
C TYR A 302 -10.67 -11.20 15.25
N ARG A 303 -11.79 -11.69 15.77
CA ARG A 303 -12.89 -12.29 14.98
C ARG A 303 -12.40 -13.45 14.12
N LYS A 304 -12.04 -14.56 14.79
CA LYS A 304 -11.67 -15.85 14.17
C LYS A 304 -10.45 -15.76 13.27
N SER A 305 -9.47 -14.99 13.71
CA SER A 305 -8.19 -14.80 13.03
C SER A 305 -7.15 -15.75 13.60
N ASN A 306 -6.69 -16.70 12.78
CA ASN A 306 -5.89 -17.85 13.21
C ASN A 306 -4.59 -17.92 12.38
N PRO A 307 -3.68 -16.94 12.49
CA PRO A 307 -2.40 -16.98 11.76
C PRO A 307 -1.51 -18.14 12.18
N GLN A 308 -0.56 -18.50 11.31
CA GLN A 308 0.60 -19.32 11.65
C GLN A 308 1.76 -18.39 11.96
N VAL A 309 2.32 -18.48 13.17
CA VAL A 309 3.38 -17.60 13.69
C VAL A 309 4.58 -18.46 14.08
N GLU A 310 5.61 -18.46 13.24
CA GLU A 310 6.76 -19.34 13.40
C GLU A 310 8.09 -18.64 13.10
N ASN A 311 9.15 -18.94 13.84
CA ASN A 311 10.49 -18.41 13.59
C ASN A 311 10.56 -16.87 13.61
N ASN A 312 9.79 -16.19 14.47
CA ASN A 312 9.86 -14.74 14.62
C ASN A 312 10.62 -14.34 15.89
N GLN A 313 11.24 -13.17 15.84
CA GLN A 313 11.78 -12.49 17.02
C GLN A 313 10.78 -11.41 17.44
N ILE A 314 10.15 -11.61 18.60
CA ILE A 314 9.10 -10.75 19.13
C ILE A 314 9.60 -10.17 20.44
N GLU A 315 10.06 -8.93 20.42
CA GLU A 315 10.81 -8.36 21.54
C GLU A 315 10.36 -6.98 21.98
N GLN A 316 10.41 -6.70 23.29
CA GLN A 316 10.20 -5.36 23.84
C GLN A 316 8.85 -4.72 23.45
N ASN A 317 7.84 -5.52 23.13
CA ASN A 317 6.50 -4.99 22.82
C ASN A 317 5.69 -4.76 24.10
N GLY A 318 4.75 -3.82 24.05
CA GLY A 318 3.80 -3.58 25.14
C GLY A 318 2.89 -4.77 25.40
N LEU A 319 2.53 -5.49 24.33
CA LEU A 319 1.82 -6.77 24.31
C LEU A 319 2.29 -7.58 23.10
N ALA A 320 2.72 -8.83 23.29
CA ALA A 320 3.18 -9.64 22.16
C ALA A 320 2.00 -10.16 21.31
N ILE A 321 1.00 -10.80 21.94
CA ILE A 321 -0.14 -11.40 21.25
C ILE A 321 -1.45 -11.05 21.96
N PHE A 322 -2.40 -10.48 21.22
CA PHE A 322 -3.79 -10.34 21.64
C PHE A 322 -4.68 -11.32 20.88
N CYS A 323 -5.59 -12.01 21.56
CA CYS A 323 -6.58 -12.88 20.94
C CYS A 323 -7.98 -12.59 21.49
N ASP A 324 -8.93 -12.33 20.59
CA ASP A 324 -10.32 -12.10 20.98
C ASP A 324 -11.30 -12.55 19.88
N TYR A 325 -12.57 -12.73 20.27
CA TYR A 325 -13.64 -13.28 19.43
C TYR A 325 -13.23 -14.58 18.75
N SER A 326 -12.93 -15.59 19.56
CA SER A 326 -12.67 -16.95 19.09
C SER A 326 -11.54 -17.03 18.06
N SER A 327 -10.44 -16.34 18.35
CA SER A 327 -9.20 -16.37 17.56
C SER A 327 -8.20 -17.33 18.20
N TYR A 328 -7.67 -18.27 17.41
CA TYR A 328 -6.82 -19.37 17.86
C TYR A 328 -5.60 -19.48 16.92
N PRO A 329 -4.61 -18.58 17.06
CA PRO A 329 -3.38 -18.66 16.27
C PRO A 329 -2.59 -19.94 16.59
N GLN A 330 -1.76 -20.38 15.64
CA GLN A 330 -0.73 -21.39 15.89
C GLN A 330 0.60 -20.66 16.11
N VAL A 331 1.17 -20.74 17.30
CA VAL A 331 2.35 -19.96 17.68
C VAL A 331 3.41 -20.89 18.24
N ARG A 332 4.50 -21.11 17.50
CA ARG A 332 5.58 -22.04 17.89
C ARG A 332 6.89 -21.65 17.26
N ASN A 333 8.00 -22.09 17.84
CA ASN A 333 9.35 -21.82 17.36
C ASN A 333 9.66 -20.31 17.24
N ASN A 334 9.16 -19.48 18.15
CA ASN A 334 9.50 -18.06 18.21
C ASN A 334 10.35 -17.74 19.44
N ASN A 335 11.05 -16.60 19.36
CA ASN A 335 11.76 -16.00 20.49
C ASN A 335 10.94 -14.81 21.01
N PHE A 336 10.41 -14.91 22.23
CA PHE A 336 9.78 -13.82 22.95
C PHE A 336 10.76 -13.25 23.97
N ILE A 337 11.16 -11.98 23.80
CA ILE A 337 12.23 -11.37 24.61
C ILE A 337 11.73 -10.06 25.22
N ASP A 338 11.69 -9.95 26.55
CA ASP A 338 11.41 -8.70 27.26
C ASP A 338 10.11 -7.97 26.83
N ASN A 339 9.08 -8.70 26.38
CA ASN A 339 7.76 -8.12 26.18
C ASN A 339 7.12 -7.86 27.56
N ARG A 340 6.41 -6.74 27.71
CA ARG A 340 5.75 -6.42 28.99
C ARG A 340 4.65 -7.42 29.34
N GLU A 341 3.90 -7.85 28.34
CA GLU A 341 2.87 -8.89 28.44
C GLU A 341 2.99 -9.81 27.22
N ALA A 342 2.92 -11.13 27.42
CA ALA A 342 3.08 -12.10 26.35
C ALA A 342 1.77 -12.36 25.62
N VAL A 343 0.74 -12.84 26.32
CA VAL A 343 -0.55 -13.16 25.69
C VAL A 343 -1.70 -12.62 26.52
N ARG A 344 -2.59 -11.88 25.89
CA ARG A 344 -3.84 -11.42 26.50
C ARG A 344 -5.05 -11.94 25.75
N LEU A 345 -5.96 -12.56 26.47
CA LEU A 345 -7.26 -12.94 25.95
C LEU A 345 -8.28 -11.82 26.21
N GLY A 346 -8.98 -11.41 25.16
CA GLY A 346 -10.11 -10.50 25.27
C GLY A 346 -11.34 -11.21 25.81
N ILE A 347 -12.30 -10.44 26.32
CA ILE A 347 -13.47 -11.00 27.00
C ILE A 347 -14.34 -11.87 26.09
N TYR A 348 -14.25 -11.74 24.76
CA TYR A 348 -15.00 -12.54 23.80
C TYR A 348 -14.24 -13.79 23.32
N GLN A 349 -13.11 -14.11 23.95
CA GLN A 349 -12.32 -15.30 23.67
C GLN A 349 -12.85 -16.51 24.46
N SER A 350 -13.95 -17.08 23.99
CA SER A 350 -14.62 -18.21 24.66
C SER A 350 -15.11 -19.26 23.66
N ALA A 351 -14.41 -20.40 23.63
CA ALA A 351 -14.87 -21.59 22.91
C ALA A 351 -16.14 -22.18 23.52
N ASP A 352 -16.33 -22.01 24.82
CA ASP A 352 -17.53 -22.43 25.55
C ASP A 352 -18.78 -21.72 25.03
N TRP A 353 -18.70 -20.39 24.86
CA TRP A 353 -19.77 -19.63 24.22
C TRP A 353 -20.02 -20.07 22.77
N GLU A 354 -18.97 -20.32 21.98
CA GLU A 354 -19.15 -20.80 20.60
C GLU A 354 -19.85 -22.18 20.53
N LYS A 355 -19.63 -23.05 21.52
CA LYS A 355 -20.26 -24.38 21.60
C LYS A 355 -21.71 -24.30 22.05
N ARG A 356 -22.03 -23.47 23.04
CA ARG A 356 -23.38 -23.35 23.61
C ARG A 356 -24.31 -22.43 22.82
N SER A 357 -23.79 -21.29 22.38
CA SER A 357 -24.58 -20.20 21.81
C SER A 357 -24.23 -19.94 20.34
N GLY A 358 -22.93 -19.97 20.01
CA GLY A 358 -22.40 -19.99 18.65
C GLY A 358 -22.60 -18.71 17.82
N SER A 359 -21.53 -18.20 17.23
CA SER A 359 -21.60 -17.02 16.34
C SER A 359 -22.18 -17.33 14.97
N ARG A 360 -22.31 -18.61 14.56
CA ARG A 360 -22.73 -18.99 13.20
C ARG A 360 -24.10 -18.43 12.81
N ALA A 361 -25.11 -18.60 13.67
CA ALA A 361 -26.46 -18.11 13.40
C ALA A 361 -26.51 -16.57 13.38
N LEU A 362 -25.73 -15.92 14.25
CA LEU A 362 -25.60 -14.46 14.29
C LEU A 362 -24.96 -13.92 13.01
N VAL A 363 -23.83 -14.48 12.61
CA VAL A 363 -23.08 -14.10 11.39
C VAL A 363 -23.94 -14.33 10.14
N MET A 364 -24.62 -15.47 10.03
CA MET A 364 -25.52 -15.73 8.89
C MET A 364 -26.69 -14.73 8.84
N ARG A 365 -27.28 -14.38 9.99
CA ARG A 365 -28.35 -13.38 10.09
C ARG A 365 -27.85 -11.99 9.70
N GLN A 366 -26.68 -11.57 10.18
CA GLN A 366 -26.06 -10.29 9.83
C GLN A 366 -25.65 -10.23 8.35
N ALA A 367 -25.10 -11.31 7.80
CA ALA A 367 -24.74 -11.40 6.39
C ALA A 367 -25.97 -11.28 5.48
N ARG A 368 -27.07 -11.97 5.82
CA ARG A 368 -28.37 -11.84 5.12
C ARG A 368 -28.92 -10.42 5.23
N ALA A 369 -28.91 -9.82 6.43
CA ALA A 369 -29.39 -8.46 6.65
C ALA A 369 -28.59 -7.41 5.86
N ARG A 370 -27.30 -7.66 5.61
CA ARG A 370 -26.42 -6.78 4.82
C ARG A 370 -26.42 -7.10 3.31
N GLY A 371 -27.23 -8.06 2.85
CA GLY A 371 -27.23 -8.50 1.46
C GLY A 371 -25.87 -9.07 0.99
N SER A 372 -25.05 -9.56 1.92
CA SER A 372 -23.69 -10.04 1.62
C SER A 372 -23.74 -11.29 0.75
N ARG A 373 -23.08 -11.25 -0.42
CA ARG A 373 -22.86 -12.41 -1.31
C ARG A 373 -21.51 -13.10 -1.06
N ASN A 374 -20.89 -12.89 0.10
CA ASN A 374 -19.57 -13.46 0.36
C ASN A 374 -19.66 -14.98 0.59
N GLU A 375 -19.38 -15.74 -0.46
CA GLU A 375 -19.37 -17.22 -0.47
C GLU A 375 -18.37 -17.82 0.53
N LEU A 376 -17.33 -17.07 0.91
CA LEU A 376 -16.30 -17.52 1.85
C LEU A 376 -16.81 -17.65 3.29
N LEU A 377 -17.97 -17.08 3.63
CA LEU A 377 -18.58 -17.25 4.95
C LEU A 377 -18.88 -18.72 5.30
N ALA A 378 -19.09 -19.57 4.28
CA ALA A 378 -19.26 -21.00 4.46
C ALA A 378 -17.98 -21.72 4.93
N GLN A 379 -16.82 -21.09 4.75
CA GLN A 379 -15.50 -21.63 5.12
C GLN A 379 -15.08 -21.20 6.55
N ALA A 380 -15.97 -20.55 7.30
CA ALA A 380 -15.69 -20.14 8.66
C ALA A 380 -15.36 -21.36 9.56
N PRO A 381 -14.38 -21.27 10.47
CA PRO A 381 -14.05 -22.35 11.38
C PRO A 381 -15.27 -22.79 12.19
N THR A 382 -15.43 -24.11 12.33
CA THR A 382 -16.52 -24.74 13.10
C THR A 382 -16.03 -25.45 14.36
N ARG A 383 -14.71 -25.61 14.53
CA ARG A 383 -14.11 -26.28 15.67
C ARG A 383 -13.41 -25.24 16.53
N PHE A 384 -13.87 -25.11 17.77
CA PHE A 384 -13.34 -24.18 18.76
C PHE A 384 -12.67 -24.98 19.88
N VAL A 385 -11.41 -24.65 20.15
CA VAL A 385 -10.63 -25.28 21.22
C VAL A 385 -10.64 -24.31 22.38
N ASP A 386 -10.86 -24.77 23.60
CA ASP A 386 -10.93 -23.94 24.82
C ASP A 386 -9.58 -23.38 25.28
N ARG A 387 -8.63 -23.24 24.34
CA ARG A 387 -7.26 -22.81 24.61
C ARG A 387 -6.67 -22.02 23.45
N VAL A 388 -5.82 -21.03 23.76
CA VAL A 388 -4.86 -20.43 22.85
C VAL A 388 -3.49 -21.07 23.12
N ASP A 389 -2.99 -21.81 22.14
CA ASP A 389 -1.75 -22.58 22.27
C ASP A 389 -0.55 -21.76 21.76
N VAL A 390 0.33 -21.43 22.69
CA VAL A 390 1.63 -20.76 22.50
C VAL A 390 2.78 -21.62 23.02
N SER A 391 2.59 -22.95 23.04
CA SER A 391 3.65 -23.89 23.40
C SER A 391 4.74 -23.98 22.33
N GLY A 392 5.90 -24.51 22.72
CA GLY A 392 7.04 -24.68 21.83
C GLY A 392 7.69 -23.35 21.45
N ASN A 393 7.66 -22.35 22.33
CA ASN A 393 8.38 -21.09 22.16
C ASN A 393 9.45 -20.90 23.24
N TRP A 394 10.44 -20.07 22.96
CA TRP A 394 11.43 -19.61 23.94
C TRP A 394 11.02 -18.23 24.45
N TRP A 395 11.04 -18.05 25.77
CA TRP A 395 10.50 -16.86 26.46
C TRP A 395 11.61 -16.00 27.08
N GLY A 396 12.81 -16.02 26.50
CA GLY A 396 13.93 -15.26 27.03
C GLY A 396 14.29 -15.70 28.45
N LYS A 397 14.52 -14.72 29.32
CA LYS A 397 14.83 -14.92 30.75
C LYS A 397 13.72 -15.62 31.54
N ASP A 398 12.49 -15.63 31.03
CA ASP A 398 11.35 -16.25 31.69
C ASP A 398 11.23 -17.76 31.41
N SER A 399 12.03 -18.29 30.48
CA SER A 399 11.93 -19.68 30.03
C SER A 399 12.10 -20.71 31.16
N GLU A 400 13.08 -20.51 32.06
CA GLU A 400 13.30 -21.42 33.19
C GLU A 400 12.11 -21.43 34.16
N ARG A 401 11.60 -20.24 34.48
CA ARG A 401 10.44 -20.04 35.36
C ARG A 401 9.17 -20.68 34.77
N LEU A 402 8.92 -20.44 33.49
CA LEU A 402 7.77 -21.01 32.78
C LEU A 402 7.90 -22.52 32.59
N ALA A 403 9.11 -23.05 32.39
CA ALA A 403 9.33 -24.50 32.31
C ALA A 403 9.05 -25.23 33.63
N ALA A 404 9.22 -24.55 34.78
CA ALA A 404 8.90 -25.08 36.10
C ALA A 404 7.40 -24.94 36.46
N ALA A 405 6.64 -24.17 35.69
CA ALA A 405 5.22 -23.93 35.92
C ALA A 405 4.35 -25.13 35.49
N THR A 406 3.23 -25.32 36.19
CA THR A 406 2.21 -26.33 35.86
C THR A 406 1.09 -25.72 35.02
N GLU A 407 0.19 -26.54 34.45
CA GLU A 407 -1.00 -26.04 33.73
C GLU A 407 -1.95 -25.19 34.60
N GLU A 408 -1.85 -25.31 35.92
CA GLU A 408 -2.65 -24.54 36.89
C GLU A 408 -1.96 -23.23 37.34
N SER A 409 -0.74 -22.97 36.86
CA SER A 409 0.01 -21.78 37.26
C SER A 409 -0.54 -20.55 36.54
N ASN A 410 -0.85 -19.49 37.30
CA ASN A 410 -1.18 -18.17 36.76
C ASN A 410 0.09 -17.31 36.68
N ASP A 411 0.70 -17.27 35.49
CA ASP A 411 1.91 -16.49 35.24
C ASP A 411 1.56 -15.06 34.79
N PRO A 412 2.16 -14.00 35.36
CA PRO A 412 1.82 -12.62 35.01
C PRO A 412 2.12 -12.24 33.55
N LEU A 413 2.83 -13.07 32.79
CA LEU A 413 3.01 -12.88 31.35
C LEU A 413 1.73 -13.17 30.55
N PHE A 414 0.78 -13.92 31.11
CA PHE A 414 -0.44 -14.32 30.45
C PHE A 414 -1.65 -13.73 31.18
N TRP A 415 -2.62 -13.25 30.42
CA TRP A 415 -3.92 -12.83 30.95
C TRP A 415 -5.02 -13.68 30.33
N ASP A 416 -5.59 -14.58 31.13
CA ASP A 416 -6.51 -15.62 30.64
C ASP A 416 -7.59 -16.02 31.67
N ARG A 417 -8.15 -17.24 31.54
CA ARG A 417 -9.11 -17.82 32.48
C ARG A 417 -8.66 -17.77 33.94
N HIS A 418 -7.38 -17.88 34.26
CA HIS A 418 -6.92 -17.83 35.65
C HIS A 418 -7.15 -16.46 36.28
N ASP A 419 -7.03 -15.39 35.51
CA ASP A 419 -7.32 -14.03 35.94
C ASP A 419 -8.82 -13.70 35.87
N GLN A 420 -9.49 -14.19 34.83
CA GLN A 420 -10.91 -14.00 34.61
C GLN A 420 -11.59 -15.34 34.23
N PRO A 421 -12.09 -16.11 35.22
CA PRO A 421 -12.63 -17.45 34.97
C PRO A 421 -13.79 -17.50 33.99
N THR A 422 -14.67 -16.49 34.07
CA THR A 422 -15.88 -16.41 33.27
C THR A 422 -16.16 -15.01 32.76
N VAL A 423 -16.99 -14.96 31.71
CA VAL A 423 -17.46 -13.75 31.05
C VAL A 423 -18.96 -13.83 30.83
N VAL A 424 -19.64 -12.69 30.91
CA VAL A 424 -21.06 -12.54 30.57
C VAL A 424 -21.15 -11.52 29.45
N TYR A 425 -21.93 -11.81 28.41
CA TYR A 425 -22.03 -10.94 27.24
C TYR A 425 -23.31 -10.15 27.25
N GLU A 426 -23.18 -8.83 27.26
CA GLU A 426 -24.30 -7.92 27.12
C GLU A 426 -25.13 -8.26 25.86
N GLY A 427 -26.45 -8.38 26.04
CA GLY A 427 -27.39 -8.72 24.96
C GLY A 427 -27.52 -10.22 24.65
N PHE A 428 -26.83 -11.11 25.37
CA PHE A 428 -26.92 -12.57 25.22
C PHE A 428 -27.45 -13.29 26.48
N GLY A 429 -28.05 -12.55 27.40
CA GLY A 429 -28.57 -13.06 28.67
C GLY A 429 -27.53 -13.04 29.79
N ASP A 430 -27.93 -13.53 30.97
CA ASP A 430 -27.10 -13.51 32.19
C ASP A 430 -26.20 -14.77 32.32
N GLU A 431 -26.19 -15.62 31.30
CA GLU A 431 -25.39 -16.84 31.31
C GLU A 431 -23.89 -16.51 31.27
N ALA A 432 -23.14 -17.10 32.20
CA ALA A 432 -21.69 -16.99 32.23
C ALA A 432 -21.03 -18.06 31.36
N TYR A 433 -20.01 -17.66 30.61
CA TYR A 433 -19.21 -18.51 29.74
C TYR A 433 -17.77 -18.57 30.23
N ALA A 434 -17.17 -19.75 30.20
CA ALA A 434 -15.76 -19.88 30.55
C ALA A 434 -14.91 -19.11 29.54
N LEU A 435 -14.02 -18.25 30.01
CA LEU A 435 -12.98 -17.67 29.16
C LEU A 435 -12.02 -18.78 28.72
N ASP A 436 -11.37 -18.68 27.57
CA ASP A 436 -10.34 -19.66 27.18
C ASP A 436 -9.09 -19.54 28.07
N ARG A 437 -8.23 -20.55 28.03
CA ARG A 437 -6.91 -20.53 28.72
C ARG A 437 -5.77 -20.37 27.73
N VAL A 438 -4.65 -19.84 28.18
CA VAL A 438 -3.37 -19.86 27.45
C VAL A 438 -2.62 -21.13 27.82
N VAL A 439 -2.08 -21.83 26.83
CA VAL A 439 -1.21 -22.98 27.03
C VAL A 439 0.16 -22.66 26.47
N PHE A 440 1.17 -22.60 27.35
CA PHE A 440 2.54 -22.22 27.00
C PHE A 440 3.55 -23.37 27.10
N SER A 441 3.15 -24.52 27.68
CA SER A 441 4.02 -25.70 27.85
C SER A 441 3.81 -26.72 26.73
N PRO A 442 4.88 -27.36 26.21
CA PRO A 442 6.28 -27.24 26.67
C PRO A 442 6.95 -25.93 26.26
N VAL A 443 7.85 -25.44 27.13
CA VAL A 443 8.70 -24.27 26.87
C VAL A 443 10.04 -24.73 26.28
N LEU A 444 10.54 -24.03 25.26
CA LEU A 444 11.87 -24.31 24.72
C LEU A 444 12.96 -23.86 25.72
N GLN A 445 14.00 -24.68 25.88
CA GLN A 445 15.11 -24.41 26.81
C GLN A 445 16.16 -23.46 26.23
N MET A 446 16.23 -23.36 24.91
CA MET A 446 17.21 -22.53 24.21
C MET A 446 16.48 -21.63 23.19
N PRO A 447 17.08 -20.47 22.83
CA PRO A 447 16.61 -19.66 21.74
C PRO A 447 16.45 -20.47 20.45
N VAL A 448 15.48 -20.08 19.63
CA VAL A 448 15.30 -20.59 18.28
C VAL A 448 16.29 -19.87 17.37
N ASP A 449 17.35 -20.56 16.95
CA ASP A 449 18.44 -19.98 16.15
C ASP A 449 17.99 -19.36 14.82
N GLN A 450 16.92 -19.90 14.22
CA GLN A 450 16.40 -19.44 12.93
C GLN A 450 15.37 -18.32 13.05
N ALA A 451 15.05 -17.87 14.27
CA ALA A 451 14.03 -16.86 14.49
C ALA A 451 14.52 -15.46 14.12
N GLY A 452 13.62 -14.66 13.54
CA GLY A 452 13.91 -13.30 13.09
C GLY A 452 14.31 -13.21 11.61
N PRO A 453 14.57 -11.99 11.11
CA PRO A 453 14.90 -11.75 9.71
C PRO A 453 16.15 -12.51 9.28
N GLN A 454 16.02 -13.32 8.24
CA GLN A 454 17.14 -14.02 7.63
C GLN A 454 17.84 -13.09 6.63
N ALA A 455 19.17 -13.21 6.52
CA ALA A 455 19.88 -12.63 5.39
C ALA A 455 19.28 -13.18 4.09
N GLY A 456 19.02 -12.30 3.12
CA GLY A 456 18.56 -12.73 1.80
C GLY A 456 19.58 -13.67 1.14
N PRO A 457 19.14 -14.49 0.17
CA PRO A 457 20.08 -15.13 -0.75
C PRO A 457 20.93 -14.11 -1.51
#